data_AF-A0A517P4T0-F1
#
_entry.id   AF-A0A517P4T0-F1
#
_cell.length_a   1.000
_cell.length_b   1.000
_cell.length_c   1.000
_cell.angle_alpha   90.00
_cell.angle_beta   90.00
_cell.angle_gamma   90.00
#
_symmetry.space_group_name_H-M   'P 1'
#
loop_
_entity.id
_entity.type
_entity.pdbx_description
1 polymer ?
#
loop_
_entity_poly.entity_id
_entity_poly.type
_entity_poly.pdbx_seq_one_letter_code
_entity_poly.pdbx_strand_id
1 'polypeptide(L)'
;MLVRTQPNARLHALAAVLVTFAGWALEVDAAGWRHLAAAIAAVWAAEAFNTAFELLCDVVHPDYHPMVRDAKDAAAGAVLAVSLGAAAVGVFTLGPPLWAWLSEAQAANSR
;
A
#
# COMPACT_ATOMS: atom_id res chain seq x y z
N MET A 1 -10.46 -3.25 -13.68
CA MET A 1 -10.43 -4.71 -13.43
C MET A 1 -9.86 -4.95 -12.04
N LEU A 2 -8.57 -4.73 -11.79
CA LEU A 2 -7.90 -4.77 -10.46
C LEU A 2 -8.73 -4.31 -9.25
N VAL A 3 -9.08 -3.03 -9.15
CA VAL A 3 -9.83 -2.47 -7.99
C VAL A 3 -11.26 -3.02 -7.85
N ARG A 4 -11.81 -3.56 -8.94
CA ARG A 4 -13.20 -3.99 -8.99
C ARG A 4 -13.35 -5.46 -8.57
N THR A 5 -12.37 -6.31 -8.89
CA THR A 5 -12.38 -7.76 -8.61
C THR A 5 -11.58 -8.16 -7.37
N GLN A 6 -10.49 -7.47 -7.01
CA GLN A 6 -9.66 -7.87 -5.88
C GLN A 6 -9.92 -7.03 -4.62
N PRO A 7 -10.26 -7.64 -3.46
CA PRO A 7 -10.49 -6.92 -2.22
C PRO A 7 -9.21 -6.23 -1.71
N ASN A 8 -8.05 -6.82 -1.94
CA ASN A 8 -6.75 -6.23 -1.58
C ASN A 8 -6.49 -4.93 -2.34
N ALA A 9 -6.72 -4.90 -3.66
CA ALA A 9 -6.64 -3.68 -4.46
C ALA A 9 -7.54 -2.53 -3.95
N ARG A 10 -8.72 -2.82 -3.39
CA ARG A 10 -9.58 -1.78 -2.78
C ARG A 10 -8.98 -1.21 -1.50
N LEU A 11 -8.41 -2.08 -0.66
CA LEU A 11 -7.72 -1.66 0.55
C LEU A 11 -6.49 -0.81 0.22
N HIS A 12 -5.68 -1.20 -0.77
CA HIS A 12 -4.53 -0.42 -1.23
C HIS A 12 -4.95 0.94 -1.80
N ALA A 13 -6.04 1.00 -2.57
CA ALA A 13 -6.58 2.25 -3.08
C ALA A 13 -7.05 3.18 -1.95
N LEU A 14 -7.79 2.65 -0.98
CA LEU A 14 -8.23 3.41 0.19
C LEU A 14 -7.03 3.91 0.99
N ALA A 15 -6.04 3.06 1.24
CA ALA A 15 -4.82 3.42 1.95
C ALA A 15 -4.04 4.53 1.23
N ALA A 16 -3.91 4.45 -0.10
CA ALA A 16 -3.24 5.48 -0.89
C ALA A 16 -3.95 6.84 -0.78
N VAL A 17 -5.29 6.87 -0.81
CA VAL A 17 -6.08 8.09 -0.62
C VAL A 17 -5.86 8.67 0.79
N LEU A 18 -5.94 7.83 1.83
CA LEU A 18 -5.75 8.25 3.21
C LEU A 18 -4.33 8.80 3.46
N VAL A 19 -3.30 8.13 2.95
CA VAL A 19 -1.90 8.56 3.06
C VAL A 19 -1.66 9.87 2.31
N THR A 20 -2.26 10.03 1.14
CA THR A 20 -2.16 11.28 0.36
C THR A 20 -2.83 12.44 1.11
N PHE A 21 -4.03 12.21 1.66
CA PHE A 21 -4.72 13.24 2.45
C PHE A 21 -3.95 13.60 3.73
N ALA A 22 -3.43 12.60 4.44
CA ALA A 22 -2.59 12.81 5.61
C ALA A 22 -1.31 13.59 5.28
N GLY A 23 -0.64 13.25 4.18
CA GLY A 23 0.56 13.96 3.73
C GLY A 23 0.29 15.42 3.38
N TRP A 24 -0.89 15.71 2.81
CA TRP A 24 -1.32 17.08 2.55
C TRP A 24 -1.67 17.83 3.84
N ALA A 25 -2.44 17.21 4.73
CA ALA A 25 -2.86 17.82 6.01
C ALA A 25 -1.69 18.09 6.97
N LEU A 26 -0.63 17.27 6.91
CA LEU A 26 0.58 17.40 7.73
C LEU A 26 1.68 18.24 7.05
N GLU A 27 1.37 18.88 5.92
CA GLU A 27 2.30 19.73 5.16
C GLU A 27 3.66 19.06 4.89
N VAL A 28 3.62 17.78 4.51
CA VAL A 28 4.83 16.99 4.23
C VAL A 28 5.65 17.64 3.13
N ASP A 29 6.97 17.66 3.33
CA ASP A 29 7.91 18.28 2.41
C ASP A 29 8.09 17.49 1.10
N ALA A 30 8.80 18.08 0.14
CA ALA A 30 9.04 17.45 -1.16
C ALA A 30 9.85 16.13 -1.04
N ALA A 31 10.67 15.96 0.01
CA ALA A 31 11.30 14.66 0.27
C ALA A 31 10.27 13.62 0.68
N GLY A 32 9.41 13.91 1.65
CA GLY A 32 8.37 12.97 2.07
C GLY A 32 7.43 12.55 0.93
N TRP A 33 7.02 13.49 0.08
CA TRP A 33 6.20 13.17 -1.10
C TRP A 33 6.89 12.23 -2.09
N ARG A 34 8.20 12.34 -2.29
CA ARG A 34 8.97 11.39 -3.12
C ARG A 34 8.91 9.98 -2.56
N HIS A 35 9.04 9.82 -1.24
CA HIS A 35 8.96 8.51 -0.59
C HIS A 35 7.54 7.92 -0.65
N LEU A 36 6.51 8.73 -0.37
CA LEU A 36 5.11 8.29 -0.44
C LEU A 36 4.71 7.90 -1.86
N ALA A 37 5.08 8.71 -2.86
CA ALA A 37 4.79 8.40 -4.26
C ALA A 37 5.45 7.10 -4.70
N ALA A 38 6.72 6.89 -4.34
CA ALA A 38 7.44 5.64 -4.64
C ALA A 38 6.81 4.42 -3.96
N ALA A 39 6.42 4.55 -2.68
CA ALA A 39 5.77 3.48 -1.92
C ALA A 39 4.41 3.10 -2.52
N ILE A 40 3.57 4.10 -2.84
CA ILE A 40 2.27 3.89 -3.49
C ILE A 40 2.46 3.20 -4.85
N ALA A 41 3.37 3.71 -5.69
CA ALA A 41 3.65 3.12 -6.99
C ALA A 41 4.13 1.66 -6.89
N ALA A 42 4.99 1.35 -5.92
CA ALA A 42 5.48 -0.01 -5.70
C ALA A 42 4.37 -0.98 -5.32
N VAL A 43 3.45 -0.60 -4.42
CA VAL A 43 2.30 -1.44 -4.03
C VAL A 43 1.40 -1.70 -5.24
N TRP A 44 1.09 -0.67 -6.03
CA TRP A 44 0.29 -0.83 -7.24
C TRP A 44 0.96 -1.70 -8.30
N ALA A 45 2.28 -1.57 -8.47
CA ALA A 45 3.04 -2.43 -9.36
C ALA A 45 2.98 -3.89 -8.90
N ALA A 46 3.20 -4.16 -7.61
CA ALA A 46 3.13 -5.50 -7.04
C ALA A 46 1.74 -6.14 -7.23
N GLU A 47 0.67 -5.40 -6.93
CA GLU A 47 -0.71 -5.87 -7.10
C GLU A 47 -1.05 -6.13 -8.59
N ALA A 48 -0.56 -5.28 -9.50
CA ALA A 48 -0.71 -5.46 -10.94
C ALA A 48 0.02 -6.72 -11.43
N PHE A 49 1.24 -6.97 -10.96
CA PHE A 49 1.98 -8.20 -11.28
C PHE A 49 1.29 -9.43 -10.71
N ASN A 50 0.79 -9.38 -9.46
CA ASN A 50 0.03 -10.48 -8.87
C ASN A 50 -1.20 -10.82 -9.72
N THR A 51 -2.00 -9.81 -10.12
CA THR A 51 -3.18 -10.03 -10.98
C THR A 51 -2.80 -10.58 -12.35
N ALA A 52 -1.73 -10.06 -12.98
CA ALA A 52 -1.25 -10.57 -14.26
C ALA A 52 -0.79 -12.03 -14.16
N PHE A 53 -0.14 -12.39 -13.06
CA PHE A 53 0.30 -13.75 -12.78
C PHE A 53 -0.88 -14.69 -12.54
N GLU A 54 -1.88 -14.27 -11.75
CA GLU A 54 -3.13 -15.01 -11.55
C GLU A 54 -3.82 -15.33 -12.87
N LEU A 55 -3.98 -14.32 -13.74
CA LEU A 55 -4.59 -14.47 -15.06
C LEU A 55 -3.79 -15.41 -15.97
N LEU A 56 -2.46 -15.33 -15.94
CA LEU A 56 -1.60 -16.24 -16.70
C LEU A 56 -1.78 -17.69 -16.23
N CYS A 57 -1.79 -17.90 -14.91
CA CYS A 57 -2.02 -19.22 -14.33
C CYS A 57 -3.39 -19.79 -14.70
N ASP A 58 -4.45 -18.96 -14.67
CA ASP A 58 -5.81 -19.39 -15.02
C ASP A 58 -5.94 -19.79 -16.49
N VAL A 59 -5.16 -19.17 -17.38
CA VAL A 59 -5.09 -19.55 -18.80
C VAL A 59 -4.28 -20.83 -19.00
N VAL A 60 -3.15 -20.97 -18.29
CA VAL A 60 -2.23 -22.10 -18.46
C VAL A 60 -2.78 -23.39 -17.83
N HIS A 61 -3.43 -23.31 -16.67
CA HIS A 61 -4.06 -24.42 -15.95
C HIS A 61 -5.41 -23.96 -15.38
N PRO A 62 -6.51 -24.10 -16.15
CA PRO A 62 -7.84 -23.67 -15.72
C PRO A 62 -8.42 -24.52 -14.57
N ASP A 63 -7.95 -25.76 -14.43
CA ASP A 63 -8.28 -26.65 -13.32
C ASP A 63 -7.26 -26.51 -12.18
N TYR A 64 -7.66 -26.92 -10.97
CA TYR A 64 -6.78 -26.88 -9.81
C TYR A 64 -5.49 -27.67 -10.02
N HIS A 65 -4.35 -27.01 -9.80
CA HIS A 65 -3.03 -27.63 -9.82
C HIS A 65 -2.21 -27.21 -8.59
N PRO A 66 -1.65 -28.15 -7.81
CA PRO A 66 -0.93 -27.84 -6.57
C PRO A 66 0.20 -26.81 -6.75
N MET A 67 1.00 -26.92 -7.82
CA MET A 67 2.07 -25.95 -8.08
C MET A 67 1.55 -24.56 -8.45
N VAL A 68 0.38 -24.46 -9.09
CA VAL A 68 -0.23 -23.17 -9.44
C VAL A 68 -0.74 -22.49 -8.18
N ARG A 69 -1.31 -23.25 -7.23
CA ARG A 69 -1.65 -22.74 -5.90
C ARG A 69 -0.42 -22.15 -5.22
N ASP A 70 0.68 -22.92 -5.12
CA ASP A 70 1.89 -22.46 -4.44
C ASP A 70 2.50 -21.21 -5.12
N ALA A 71 2.42 -21.14 -6.45
CA ALA A 71 2.88 -19.96 -7.19
C ALA A 71 2.00 -18.72 -6.95
N LYS A 72 0.67 -18.88 -6.91
CA LYS A 72 -0.26 -17.80 -6.55
C LYS A 72 -0.05 -17.33 -5.11
N ASP A 73 0.17 -18.25 -4.17
CA ASP A 73 0.47 -17.93 -2.78
C ASP A 73 1.78 -17.13 -2.66
N ALA A 74 2.80 -17.50 -3.43
CA ALA A 74 4.06 -16.74 -3.48
C ALA A 74 3.88 -15.33 -4.05
N ALA A 75 3.06 -15.17 -5.10
CA ALA A 75 2.76 -13.86 -5.69
C ALA A 75 2.00 -12.96 -4.70
N ALA A 76 0.99 -13.50 -4.01
CA ALA A 76 0.29 -12.80 -2.93
C ALA A 76 1.23 -12.42 -1.77
N GLY A 77 2.16 -13.32 -1.41
CA GLY A 77 3.22 -13.05 -0.42
C GLY A 77 4.13 -11.88 -0.81
N ALA A 78 4.45 -11.72 -2.09
CA ALA A 78 5.22 -10.59 -2.58
C ALA A 78 4.46 -9.25 -2.42
N VAL A 79 3.16 -9.23 -2.72
CA VAL A 79 2.31 -8.04 -2.49
C VAL A 79 2.29 -7.67 -1.01
N LEU A 80 2.17 -8.65 -0.11
CA LEU A 80 2.22 -8.43 1.33
C LEU A 80 3.56 -7.80 1.76
N ALA A 81 4.67 -8.34 1.29
CA ALA A 81 6.00 -7.82 1.62
C ALA A 81 6.17 -6.35 1.17
N VAL A 82 5.75 -6.03 -0.05
CA VAL A 82 5.79 -4.65 -0.57
C VAL A 82 4.87 -3.73 0.23
N SER A 83 3.68 -4.22 0.61
CA SER A 83 2.72 -3.46 1.41
C SER A 83 3.24 -3.14 2.82
N LEU A 84 3.93 -4.08 3.46
CA LEU A 84 4.60 -3.84 4.75
C LEU A 84 5.73 -2.82 4.62
N GLY A 85 6.54 -2.90 3.54
CA GLY A 85 7.56 -1.90 3.24
C GLY A 85 6.97 -0.51 3.03
N ALA A 86 5.88 -0.40 2.27
CA ALA A 86 5.17 0.85 2.06
C ALA A 86 4.57 1.42 3.36
N ALA A 87 4.05 0.56 4.24
CA ALA A 87 3.56 0.96 5.56
C ALA A 87 4.70 1.54 6.42
N ALA A 88 5.88 0.92 6.42
CA ALA A 88 7.05 1.45 7.14
C ALA A 88 7.49 2.82 6.59
N VAL A 89 7.53 2.98 5.26
CA VAL A 89 7.81 4.29 4.63
C VAL A 89 6.78 5.34 5.04
N GLY A 90 5.49 4.97 5.08
CA GLY A 90 4.41 5.83 5.55
C GLY A 90 4.61 6.28 7.00
N VAL A 91 4.97 5.36 7.90
CA VAL A 91 5.27 5.66 9.31
C VAL A 91 6.47 6.60 9.44
N PHE A 92 7.55 6.39 8.70
CA PHE A 92 8.73 7.26 8.78
C PHE A 92 8.49 8.65 8.18
N THR A 93 7.61 8.75 7.20
CA THR A 93 7.32 10.02 6.54
C THR A 93 6.28 10.84 7.29
N LEU A 94 5.20 10.19 7.75
CA LEU A 94 4.06 10.85 8.41
C LEU A 94 4.17 10.86 9.94
N GLY A 95 4.94 9.96 10.54
CA GLY A 95 5.04 9.80 12.00
C GLY A 95 5.57 11.05 12.71
N PRO A 96 6.72 11.62 12.31
CA PRO A 96 7.24 12.82 12.95
C PRO A 96 6.29 14.03 12.89
N PRO A 97 5.73 14.43 11.73
CA PRO A 97 4.81 15.57 11.69
C PRO A 97 3.49 15.27 12.40
N LEU A 98 3.01 14.03 12.39
CA LEU A 98 1.81 13.64 13.14
C LEU A 98 2.02 13.75 14.65
N TRP A 99 3.19 13.34 15.16
CA TRP A 99 3.53 13.46 16.57
C TRP A 99 3.63 14.93 17.02
N ALA A 100 4.26 15.77 16.19
CA ALA A 100 4.33 17.20 16.44
C ALA A 100 2.93 17.81 16.54
N TRP A 101 2.06 17.56 15.55
CA TRP A 101 0.68 18.04 15.53
C TRP A 101 -0.13 17.59 16.77
N LEU A 102 -0.02 16.32 17.16
CA LEU A 102 -0.69 15.79 18.37
C LEU A 102 -0.21 16.50 19.64
N SER A 103 1.10 16.76 19.76
CA SER A 103 1.67 17.42 20.94
C SER A 103 1.16 18.87 21.08
N GLU A 104 1.00 19.58 19.97
CA GLU A 104 0.45 20.94 19.96
C GLU A 104 -1.04 20.96 20.30
N ALA A 105 -1.81 20.02 19.76
CA ALA A 105 -3.24 19.89 20.05
C ALA A 105 -3.51 19.62 21.55
N GLN A 106 -2.67 18.80 22.19
CA GLN A 106 -2.75 18.54 23.64
C GLN A 106 -2.43 19.79 24.47
N ALA A 107 -1.43 20.56 24.06
CA ALA A 107 -1.06 21.80 24.74
C ALA A 107 -2.15 22.88 24.62
N ALA A 108 -2.88 22.92 23.49
CA ALA A 108 -3.99 23.84 23.29
C ALA A 108 -5.23 23.48 24.12
N ASN A 109 -5.52 22.19 24.31
CA ASN A 109 -6.70 21.71 25.06
C ASN A 109 -6.55 21.82 26.59
N SER A 110 -5.34 22.10 27.09
CA SER A 110 -5.04 22.25 28.52
C SER A 110 -4.97 23.71 29.00
N ARG A 111 -5.24 24.68 28.12
CA ARG A 111 -5.37 26.11 28.42
C ARG A 111 -6.84 26.52 28.43
#